data_AF-A0A3M7S1P4-F1
#
_entry.id   AF-A0A3M7S1P4-F1
#
_cell.length_a   1.000
_cell.length_b   1.000
_cell.length_c   1.000
_cell.angle_alpha   90.00
_cell.angle_beta   90.00
_cell.angle_gamma   90.00
#
_symmetry.space_group_name_H-M   'P 1'
#
loop_
_entity.id
_entity.type
_entity.pdbx_description
1 polymer ?
#
loop_
_entity_poly.entity_id
_entity_poly.type
_entity_poly.pdbx_seq_one_letter_code
_entity_poly.pdbx_strand_id
1 'polypeptide(L)'
;MGLWGSKQQREIKISNPEPKPEVFVTESAISNVLKTVKDSAKETKKLEEKRPEDFDLRLSTELHDKRISEYEKNMVDGLNLASKQVDELFRERYTTIPVCSELQAKVSKCYSENSDRTLNCLEIANEFIKCVEQERQKKIGFTQPITGA
;
A
#
# COMPACT_ATOMS: atom_id res chain seq x y z
N MET A 1 -19.99 -1.98 119.65
CA MET A 1 -21.46 -1.78 119.64
C MET A 1 -21.74 -0.39 119.09
N GLY A 2 -22.40 -0.31 117.93
CA GLY A 2 -23.09 0.85 117.30
C GLY A 2 -22.36 2.18 117.20
N LEU A 3 -22.69 3.12 116.32
CA LEU A 3 -23.63 3.30 115.21
C LEU A 3 -23.27 4.70 114.66
N TRP A 4 -23.51 4.95 113.37
CA TRP A 4 -23.70 6.23 112.66
C TRP A 4 -23.13 6.06 111.24
N GLY A 5 -23.82 6.38 110.15
CA GLY A 5 -25.10 7.04 110.02
C GLY A 5 -25.59 6.97 108.57
N SER A 6 -26.84 7.38 108.40
CA SER A 6 -27.55 7.50 107.13
C SER A 6 -26.90 8.55 106.23
N LYS A 7 -26.59 8.19 104.99
CA LYS A 7 -26.24 9.13 103.92
C LYS A 7 -27.35 9.15 102.88
N GLN A 8 -28.14 10.21 102.92
CA GLN A 8 -28.98 10.67 101.82
C GLN A 8 -28.06 11.18 100.70
N GLN A 9 -28.17 10.66 99.48
CA GLN A 9 -27.51 11.25 98.32
C GLN A 9 -28.49 11.48 97.18
N ARG A 10 -28.49 12.75 96.78
CA ARG A 10 -29.41 13.48 95.89
C ARG A 10 -29.44 12.88 94.48
N GLU A 11 -30.63 12.74 93.92
CA GLU A 11 -30.80 12.56 92.47
C GLU A 11 -30.49 13.87 91.75
N ILE A 12 -29.54 13.81 90.81
CA ILE A 12 -29.20 14.90 89.90
C ILE A 12 -30.25 14.88 88.77
N LYS A 13 -31.13 15.88 88.70
CA LYS A 13 -31.98 16.10 87.52
C LYS A 13 -31.10 16.59 86.38
N ILE A 14 -30.76 15.70 85.45
CA ILE A 14 -30.13 16.05 84.17
C ILE A 14 -31.22 16.73 83.32
N SER A 15 -31.11 18.04 83.13
CA SER A 15 -31.87 18.78 82.12
C SER A 15 -31.42 18.31 80.74
N ASN A 16 -32.37 17.84 79.93
CA ASN A 16 -32.11 17.29 78.60
C ASN A 16 -31.47 18.35 77.67
N PRO A 17 -30.36 18.06 76.95
CA PRO A 17 -29.79 18.98 75.97
C PRO A 17 -30.61 18.99 74.67
N GLU A 18 -30.81 20.16 74.07
CA GLU A 18 -31.44 20.32 72.74
C GLU A 18 -30.73 19.46 71.67
N PRO A 19 -31.46 18.81 70.75
CA PRO A 19 -30.85 17.99 69.71
C PRO A 19 -30.14 18.85 68.65
N LYS A 20 -28.90 18.48 68.32
CA LYS A 20 -28.15 19.02 67.17
C LYS A 20 -28.85 18.69 65.85
N PRO A 21 -28.73 19.52 64.80
CA PRO A 21 -29.36 19.22 63.51
C PRO A 21 -28.74 17.95 62.91
N GLU A 22 -29.57 16.93 62.78
CA GLU A 22 -29.28 15.67 62.13
C GLU A 22 -29.19 15.94 60.62
N VAL A 23 -27.99 15.80 60.03
CA VAL A 23 -27.84 15.88 58.57
C VAL A 23 -28.54 14.66 57.99
N PHE A 24 -29.77 14.87 57.51
CA PHE A 24 -30.63 13.81 56.99
C PHE A 24 -30.12 13.36 55.61
N VAL A 25 -29.17 12.42 55.59
CA VAL A 25 -28.80 11.74 54.36
C VAL A 25 -29.98 10.85 53.98
N THR A 26 -30.69 11.23 52.93
CA THR A 26 -31.86 10.46 52.47
C THR A 26 -31.40 9.16 51.84
N GLU A 27 -32.16 8.09 52.06
CA GLU A 27 -31.96 6.79 51.41
C GLU A 27 -31.94 6.91 49.87
N SER A 28 -32.66 7.90 49.34
CA SER A 28 -32.64 8.28 47.92
C SER A 28 -31.27 8.80 47.47
N ALA A 29 -30.61 9.66 48.27
CA ALA A 29 -29.27 10.15 47.95
C ALA A 29 -28.24 9.01 47.92
N ILE A 30 -28.34 8.05 48.85
CA ILE A 30 -27.47 6.87 48.88
C ILE A 30 -27.73 5.97 47.66
N SER A 31 -29.00 5.73 47.33
CA SER A 31 -29.41 4.92 46.16
C SER A 31 -28.91 5.52 44.84
N ASN A 32 -29.00 6.84 44.69
CA ASN A 32 -28.49 7.53 43.51
C ASN A 32 -26.98 7.41 43.39
N VAL A 33 -26.24 7.58 44.49
CA VAL A 33 -24.78 7.43 44.51
C VAL A 33 -24.37 5.99 44.17
N LEU A 34 -25.04 4.99 44.76
CA LEU A 34 -24.78 3.58 44.45
C LEU A 34 -25.05 3.24 42.98
N LYS A 35 -26.12 3.81 42.40
CA LYS A 35 -26.44 3.64 40.99
C LYS A 35 -25.34 4.24 40.10
N THR A 36 -24.90 5.46 40.39
CA THR A 36 -23.82 6.10 39.62
C THR A 36 -22.51 5.34 39.71
N VAL A 37 -22.14 4.84 40.89
CA VAL A 37 -20.93 4.03 41.07
C VAL A 37 -21.01 2.74 40.26
N LYS A 38 -22.18 2.08 40.24
CA LYS A 38 -22.40 0.85 39.48
C LYS A 38 -22.35 1.07 37.97
N ASP A 39 -22.88 2.19 37.50
CA ASP A 39 -22.86 2.54 36.08
C ASP A 39 -21.46 2.94 35.62
N SER A 40 -20.71 3.71 36.42
CA SER A 40 -19.28 3.99 36.17
C SER A 40 -18.43 2.73 36.15
N ALA A 41 -18.64 1.79 37.07
CA ALA A 41 -17.89 0.53 37.11
C ALA A 41 -18.17 -0.39 35.90
N LYS A 42 -19.40 -0.37 35.36
CA LYS A 42 -19.74 -1.09 34.13
C LYS A 42 -19.06 -0.48 32.91
N GLU A 43 -19.03 0.85 32.83
CA GLU A 43 -18.40 1.54 31.70
C GLU A 43 -16.88 1.36 31.69
N THR A 44 -16.22 1.43 32.86
CA THR A 44 -14.78 1.14 32.96
C THR A 44 -14.45 -0.28 32.53
N LYS A 45 -15.26 -1.26 32.97
CA LYS A 45 -15.07 -2.67 32.57
C LYS A 45 -15.26 -2.88 31.07
N LYS A 46 -16.29 -2.24 30.49
CA LYS A 46 -16.58 -2.30 29.05
C LYS A 46 -15.50 -1.62 28.19
N LEU A 47 -14.96 -0.49 28.66
CA LEU A 47 -13.88 0.21 27.98
C LEU A 47 -12.55 -0.57 28.05
N GLU A 48 -12.31 -1.24 29.17
CA GLU A 48 -11.14 -2.10 29.37
C GLU A 48 -11.19 -3.38 28.54
N GLU A 49 -12.38 -3.90 28.24
CA GLU A 49 -12.60 -5.03 27.30
C GLU A 49 -12.49 -4.61 25.82
N LYS A 50 -12.99 -3.42 25.46
CA LYS A 50 -12.88 -2.90 24.09
C LYS A 50 -11.46 -2.48 23.68
N ARG A 51 -10.67 -1.97 24.62
CA ARG A 51 -9.28 -1.53 24.35
C ARG A 51 -8.39 -2.64 23.73
N PRO A 52 -8.35 -3.87 24.28
CA PRO A 52 -7.60 -4.97 23.66
C PRO A 52 -8.22 -5.42 22.33
N GLU A 53 -9.55 -5.46 22.20
CA GLU A 53 -10.20 -5.77 20.91
C GLU A 53 -9.84 -4.76 19.81
N ASP A 54 -9.87 -3.46 20.12
CA ASP A 54 -9.49 -2.40 19.18
C ASP A 54 -7.99 -2.44 18.86
N PHE A 55 -7.14 -2.81 19.82
CA PHE A 55 -5.71 -2.99 19.61
C PHE A 55 -5.41 -4.18 18.69
N ASP A 56 -6.02 -5.34 18.95
CA ASP A 56 -5.86 -6.56 18.15
C ASP A 56 -6.39 -6.35 16.73
N LEU A 57 -7.52 -5.67 16.59
CA LEU A 57 -8.08 -5.31 15.29
C LEU A 57 -7.10 -4.44 14.49
N ARG A 58 -6.53 -3.39 15.11
CA ARG A 58 -5.56 -2.51 14.47
C ARG A 58 -4.28 -3.25 14.07
N LEU A 59 -3.73 -4.05 14.98
CA LEU A 59 -2.54 -4.85 14.69
C LEU A 59 -2.78 -5.81 13.52
N SER A 60 -3.95 -6.46 13.51
CA SER A 60 -4.37 -7.33 12.41
C SER A 60 -4.42 -6.57 11.08
N THR A 61 -5.08 -5.40 11.05
CA THR A 61 -5.16 -4.58 9.83
C THR A 61 -3.78 -4.16 9.32
N GLU A 62 -2.88 -3.71 10.19
CA GLU A 62 -1.52 -3.33 9.78
C GLU A 62 -0.71 -4.51 9.22
N LEU A 63 -0.87 -5.71 9.80
CA LEU A 63 -0.23 -6.93 9.29
C LEU A 63 -0.82 -7.36 7.95
N HIS A 64 -2.13 -7.20 7.76
CA HIS A 64 -2.78 -7.46 6.49
C HIS A 64 -2.31 -6.49 5.40
N ASP A 65 -2.27 -5.19 5.69
CA ASP A 65 -1.81 -4.17 4.74
C ASP A 65 -0.36 -4.38 4.32
N LYS A 66 0.52 -4.73 5.28
CA LYS A 66 1.91 -5.09 4.98
C LYS A 66 2.01 -6.30 4.04
N ARG A 67 1.24 -7.37 4.31
CA ARG A 67 1.25 -8.57 3.47
C ARG A 67 0.71 -8.29 2.07
N ILE A 68 -0.34 -7.47 1.95
CA ILE A 68 -0.90 -7.08 0.66
C ILE A 68 0.14 -6.25 -0.11
N SER A 69 0.76 -5.26 0.52
CA SER A 69 1.80 -4.44 -0.10
C SER A 69 2.99 -5.28 -0.59
N GLU A 70 3.42 -6.27 0.21
CA GLU A 70 4.49 -7.18 -0.18
C GLU A 70 4.08 -8.07 -1.36
N TYR A 71 2.86 -8.59 -1.34
CA TYR A 71 2.32 -9.38 -2.45
C TYR A 71 2.20 -8.58 -3.74
N GLU A 72 1.65 -7.37 -3.68
CA GLU A 72 1.53 -6.46 -4.82
C GLU A 72 2.90 -6.14 -5.41
N LYS A 73 3.88 -5.84 -4.56
CA LYS A 73 5.26 -5.60 -5.00
C LYS A 73 5.83 -6.82 -5.72
N ASN A 74 5.72 -8.01 -5.12
CA ASN A 74 6.22 -9.26 -5.72
C ASN A 74 5.53 -9.56 -7.04
N MET A 75 4.22 -9.29 -7.15
CA MET A 75 3.47 -9.44 -8.39
C MET A 75 3.95 -8.49 -9.47
N VAL A 76 4.12 -7.20 -9.15
CA VAL A 76 4.64 -6.18 -10.07
C VAL A 76 6.05 -6.55 -10.54
N ASP A 77 6.92 -6.97 -9.62
CA ASP A 77 8.28 -7.40 -9.95
C ASP A 77 8.28 -8.64 -10.86
N GLY A 78 7.42 -9.62 -10.60
CA GLY A 78 7.24 -10.80 -11.45
C GLY A 78 6.73 -10.47 -12.85
N LEU A 79 5.74 -9.56 -12.96
CA LEU A 79 5.23 -9.08 -14.24
C LEU A 79 6.30 -8.33 -15.03
N ASN A 80 7.06 -7.44 -14.36
CA ASN A 80 8.14 -6.70 -14.99
C ASN A 80 9.24 -7.64 -15.49
N LEU A 81 9.60 -8.66 -14.71
CA LEU A 81 10.57 -9.67 -15.13
C LEU A 81 10.07 -10.44 -16.36
N ALA A 82 8.83 -10.91 -16.34
CA ALA A 82 8.23 -11.62 -17.46
C ALA A 82 8.18 -10.76 -18.73
N SER A 83 7.82 -9.47 -18.60
CA SER A 83 7.83 -8.52 -19.71
C SER A 83 9.24 -8.37 -20.30
N LYS A 84 10.26 -8.19 -19.45
CA LYS A 84 11.65 -8.09 -19.90
C LYS A 84 12.12 -9.33 -20.64
N GLN A 85 11.75 -10.52 -20.16
CA GLN A 85 12.09 -11.78 -20.82
C GLN A 85 11.45 -11.89 -22.20
N VAL A 86 10.18 -11.50 -22.33
CA VAL A 86 9.51 -11.46 -23.64
C VAL A 86 10.18 -10.46 -24.58
N ASP A 87 10.50 -9.26 -24.09
CA ASP A 87 11.18 -8.23 -24.87
C ASP A 87 12.58 -8.68 -25.33
N GLU A 88 13.33 -9.36 -24.46
CA GLU A 88 14.65 -9.91 -24.77
C GLU A 88 14.55 -11.01 -25.83
N LEU A 89 13.65 -11.98 -25.66
CA LEU A 89 13.39 -13.01 -26.66
C LEU A 89 12.94 -12.41 -27.99
N PHE A 90 12.16 -11.33 -27.96
CA PHE A 90 11.73 -10.65 -29.16
C PHE A 90 12.89 -9.90 -29.82
N ARG A 91 13.77 -9.25 -29.06
CA ARG A 91 14.97 -8.59 -29.60
C ARG A 91 15.97 -9.59 -30.16
N GLU A 92 16.22 -10.70 -29.48
CA GLU A 92 17.10 -11.77 -29.98
C GLU A 92 16.54 -12.41 -31.25
N ARG A 93 15.23 -12.67 -31.30
CA ARG A 93 14.60 -13.31 -32.46
C ARG A 93 14.33 -12.34 -33.61
N TYR A 94 14.05 -11.07 -33.33
CA TYR A 94 13.62 -10.06 -34.31
C TYR A 94 14.52 -8.83 -34.33
N THR A 95 15.81 -8.98 -34.03
CA THR A 95 16.84 -8.08 -34.57
C THR A 95 16.91 -8.33 -36.08
N THR A 96 15.86 -7.93 -36.79
CA THR A 96 15.81 -7.90 -38.23
C THR A 96 16.78 -6.81 -38.66
N ILE A 97 18.04 -7.18 -38.83
CA ILE A 97 18.99 -6.35 -39.56
C ILE A 97 18.32 -6.11 -40.91
N PRO A 98 17.99 -4.85 -41.26
CA PRO A 98 17.35 -4.59 -42.52
C PRO A 98 18.27 -5.13 -43.61
N VAL A 99 17.68 -5.89 -44.52
CA VAL A 99 18.44 -6.47 -45.61
C VAL A 99 19.03 -5.33 -46.44
N CYS A 100 20.29 -5.45 -46.84
CA CYS A 100 21.05 -4.38 -47.51
C CYS A 100 21.26 -3.12 -46.66
N SER A 101 21.24 -3.21 -45.33
CA SER A 101 21.41 -2.06 -44.39
C SER A 101 22.65 -1.20 -44.66
N GLU A 102 23.79 -1.82 -44.95
CA GLU A 102 25.02 -1.09 -45.26
C GLU A 102 24.92 -0.30 -46.58
N LEU A 103 24.33 -0.90 -47.62
CA LEU A 103 24.09 -0.23 -48.90
C LEU A 103 23.08 0.91 -48.72
N GLN A 104 22.02 0.70 -47.94
CA GLN A 104 21.05 1.73 -47.61
C GLN A 104 21.72 2.94 -46.93
N ALA A 105 22.61 2.69 -45.95
CA ALA A 105 23.35 3.75 -45.28
C ALA A 105 24.25 4.54 -46.24
N LYS A 106 24.96 3.85 -47.14
CA LYS A 106 25.84 4.51 -48.13
C LYS A 106 25.05 5.30 -49.18
N VAL A 107 23.90 4.79 -49.66
CA VAL A 107 23.02 5.51 -50.59
C VAL A 107 22.46 6.78 -49.94
N SER A 108 21.96 6.66 -48.71
CA SER A 108 21.45 7.80 -47.95
C SER A 108 22.53 8.87 -47.76
N LYS A 109 23.73 8.45 -47.35
CA LYS A 109 24.88 9.34 -47.21
C LYS A 109 25.22 10.03 -48.52
N CYS A 110 25.28 9.30 -49.64
CA CYS A 110 25.61 9.90 -50.95
C CYS A 110 24.62 11.01 -51.33
N TYR A 111 23.31 10.76 -51.20
CA TYR A 111 22.29 11.77 -51.50
C TYR A 111 22.34 12.97 -50.55
N SER A 112 22.69 12.76 -49.27
CA SER A 112 22.88 13.87 -48.33
C SER A 112 24.08 14.75 -48.68
N GLU A 113 25.15 14.17 -49.22
CA GLU A 113 26.37 14.90 -49.61
C GLU A 113 26.26 15.51 -51.02
N ASN A 114 25.38 14.99 -51.87
CA ASN A 114 25.23 15.37 -53.28
C ASN A 114 23.79 15.79 -53.63
N SER A 115 23.15 16.62 -52.79
CA SER A 115 21.76 17.09 -53.00
C SER A 115 21.53 17.70 -54.38
N ASP A 116 22.50 18.44 -54.89
CA ASP A 116 22.41 19.17 -56.16
C ASP A 116 22.95 18.37 -57.35
N ARG A 117 23.55 17.20 -57.08
CA ARG A 117 24.19 16.32 -58.07
C ARG A 117 23.85 14.85 -57.80
N THR A 118 22.56 14.57 -57.65
CA THR A 118 22.01 13.26 -57.31
C THR A 118 22.41 12.14 -58.27
N LEU A 119 22.66 12.47 -59.55
CA LEU A 119 23.13 11.52 -60.56
C LEU A 119 24.49 10.89 -60.22
N ASN A 120 25.33 11.55 -59.42
CA ASN A 120 26.59 10.97 -58.95
C ASN A 120 26.38 9.75 -58.03
N CYS A 121 25.18 9.60 -57.44
CA CYS A 121 24.82 8.48 -56.58
C CYS A 121 24.17 7.31 -57.34
N LEU A 122 24.06 7.39 -58.67
CA LEU A 122 23.35 6.40 -59.47
C LEU A 122 23.96 5.00 -59.35
N GLU A 123 25.30 4.90 -59.34
CA GLU A 123 25.99 3.62 -59.24
C GLU A 123 25.64 2.89 -57.94
N ILE A 124 25.78 3.55 -56.80
CA ILE A 124 25.47 2.97 -55.49
C ILE A 124 23.98 2.74 -55.26
N ALA A 125 23.13 3.59 -55.86
CA ALA A 125 21.68 3.37 -55.85
C ALA A 125 21.30 2.10 -56.62
N ASN A 126 21.93 1.84 -57.78
CA ASN A 126 21.71 0.62 -58.55
C ASN A 126 22.16 -0.63 -57.81
N GLU A 127 23.28 -0.56 -57.08
CA GLU A 127 23.73 -1.67 -56.21
C GLU A 127 22.74 -1.97 -55.09
N PHE A 128 22.23 -0.94 -54.42
CA PHE A 128 21.20 -1.09 -53.39
C PHE A 128 19.94 -1.75 -53.93
N ILE A 129 19.44 -1.29 -55.08
CA ILE A 129 18.27 -1.88 -55.75
C ILE A 129 18.54 -3.35 -56.07
N LYS A 130 19.66 -3.68 -56.71
CA LYS A 130 20.00 -5.09 -57.01
C LYS A 130 19.99 -5.97 -55.76
N CYS A 131 20.51 -5.48 -54.64
CA CYS A 131 20.50 -6.20 -53.37
C CYS A 131 19.07 -6.44 -52.86
N VAL A 132 18.21 -5.41 -52.85
CA VAL A 132 16.81 -5.52 -52.39
C VAL A 132 16.02 -6.50 -53.26
N GLU A 133 16.19 -6.42 -54.58
CA GLU A 133 15.51 -7.28 -55.55
C GLU A 133 15.93 -8.73 -55.42
N GLN A 134 17.23 -9.01 -55.27
CA GLN A 134 17.73 -10.37 -55.03
C GLN A 134 17.12 -10.97 -53.75
N GLU A 135 17.02 -10.18 -52.70
CA GLU A 135 16.52 -10.62 -51.39
C GLU A 135 15.00 -10.80 -51.40
N ARG A 136 14.29 -9.93 -52.14
CA ARG A 136 12.88 -10.10 -52.45
C ARG A 136 12.64 -11.39 -53.25
N GLN A 137 13.45 -11.65 -54.28
CA GLN A 137 13.35 -12.87 -55.08
C GLN A 137 13.63 -14.14 -54.26
N LYS A 138 14.65 -14.12 -53.39
CA LYS A 138 14.94 -15.22 -52.45
C LYS A 138 13.74 -15.52 -51.54
N LYS A 139 13.05 -14.47 -51.05
CA LYS A 139 11.85 -14.64 -50.20
C LYS A 139 10.61 -15.12 -50.96
N ILE A 140 10.45 -14.74 -52.22
CA ILE A 140 9.29 -15.11 -53.06
C ILE A 140 9.52 -16.43 -53.80
N GLY A 141 10.74 -16.99 -53.77
CA GLY A 141 11.08 -18.27 -54.41
C GLY A 141 11.20 -18.20 -55.93
N PHE A 142 11.30 -17.01 -56.51
CA PHE A 142 11.39 -16.80 -57.96
C PHE A 142 12.82 -16.36 -58.32
N THR A 143 13.72 -17.31 -58.49
CA THR A 143 15.03 -17.06 -59.11
C THR A 143 14.86 -17.00 -60.63
N GLN A 144 14.74 -15.80 -61.19
CA GLN A 144 15.04 -15.56 -62.60
C GLN A 144 16.10 -14.46 -62.71
N PRO A 145 17.17 -14.68 -63.48
CA PRO A 145 18.19 -13.66 -63.68
C PRO A 145 17.62 -12.54 -64.54
N ILE A 146 17.72 -11.30 -64.06
CA ILE A 146 17.50 -10.13 -64.90
C ILE A 146 18.77 -9.95 -65.73
N THR A 147 18.80 -10.55 -66.91
CA THR A 147 19.76 -10.19 -67.96
C THR A 147 19.33 -8.86 -68.55
N GLY A 148 19.96 -7.77 -68.13
CA GLY A 148 19.88 -6.46 -68.78
C GLY A 148 21.13 -6.25 -69.63
N ALA A 149 20.92 -6.15 -70.94
CA ALA A 149 21.89 -5.74 -71.95
C ALA A 149 22.34 -4.28 -71.78
#